data_AF-A0A3D1ZEN8-F1
#
_entry.id   AF-A0A3D1ZEN8-F1
#
_cell.length_a   1.000
_cell.length_b   1.000
_cell.length_c   1.000
_cell.angle_alpha   90.00
_cell.angle_beta   90.00
_cell.angle_gamma   90.00
#
_symmetry.space_group_name_H-M   'P 1'
#
loop_
_entity.id
_entity.type
_entity.pdbx_description
1 polymer ?
#
loop_
_entity_poly.entity_id
_entity_poly.type
_entity_poly.pdbx_seq_one_letter_code
_entity_poly.pdbx_strand_id
1 'polypeptide(L)'
;MSGGWERPRWFTVNEAAAPPTSLRTGWEALEWSPAAAAEHLGTRERAGIFDMSTFAKFEIRGKGALRFLQLIAANQMDRPVGTVTYSALLTHSAGIRCDVTIIRTDPDRFLLITGGSTGSYDLSWIKAQSNMRSDVEFNDISDELCCIGLWGPRSREILAAITTDDVSNAAFPYLVARKLTVNHVEVLAVRISYVGELGWELYCPADHGARFWDIVWEAGQEHGALAAGTSAQDSLRLEKGYRLWGADIHTEYNPLQAGLGFGVDLDKGDFIGRAALVDARSAGVRNRLRCMTLDDPSRIVMGKEPIWLDGKIAGYVTSAGIGYSIGQSIALGYLPVAGSKLGGRVEIEYFGERLPATLRSMPLFDPNNKRLRS
;
A
#
# COMPACT_ATOMS: atom_id res chain seq x y z
N MET A 1 18.90 1.96 -2.41
CA MET A 1 18.44 1.89 -3.82
C MET A 1 17.40 0.80 -4.08
N SER A 2 16.32 1.12 -4.81
CA SER A 2 15.32 0.17 -5.33
C SER A 2 14.89 0.62 -6.72
N GLY A 3 15.05 -0.21 -7.75
CA GLY A 3 14.72 0.16 -9.13
C GLY A 3 15.48 1.38 -9.67
N GLY A 4 16.70 1.63 -9.18
CA GLY A 4 17.51 2.81 -9.54
C GLY A 4 17.27 4.05 -8.67
N TRP A 5 16.22 4.06 -7.84
CA TRP A 5 15.89 5.18 -6.96
C TRP A 5 16.56 5.10 -5.60
N GLU A 6 17.03 6.22 -5.08
CA GLU A 6 17.32 6.37 -3.66
C GLU A 6 16.04 6.56 -2.85
N ARG A 7 15.92 5.84 -1.73
CA ARG A 7 14.72 5.81 -0.90
C ARG A 7 15.13 5.89 0.57
N PRO A 8 14.72 6.94 1.30
CA PRO A 8 14.95 7.00 2.74
C PRO A 8 14.33 5.78 3.43
N ARG A 9 15.14 4.99 4.13
CA ARG A 9 14.62 3.91 4.97
C ARG A 9 14.14 4.42 6.32
N TRP A 10 14.83 5.43 6.85
CA TRP A 10 14.53 6.18 8.05
C TRP A 10 15.33 7.48 8.03
N PHE A 11 15.02 8.40 8.94
CA PHE A 11 15.73 9.65 9.18
C PHE A 11 16.34 9.63 10.59
N THR A 12 17.67 9.66 10.68
CA THR A 12 18.40 9.50 11.95
C THR A 12 18.09 10.60 12.97
N VAL A 13 17.65 11.78 12.51
CA VAL A 13 17.20 12.87 13.39
C VAL A 13 16.03 12.47 14.29
N ASN A 14 15.26 11.45 13.91
CA ASN A 14 14.11 10.95 14.67
C ASN A 14 14.49 9.93 15.76
N GLU A 15 15.72 9.42 15.81
CA GLU A 15 16.12 8.34 16.72
C GLU A 15 15.92 8.70 18.20
N ALA A 16 16.18 9.96 18.57
CA ALA A 16 16.03 10.43 19.94
C ALA A 16 14.57 10.39 20.46
N ALA A 17 13.59 10.35 19.56
CA ALA A 17 12.17 10.24 19.91
C ALA A 17 11.67 8.79 19.96
N ALA A 18 12.53 7.80 19.70
CA ALA A 18 12.13 6.39 19.71
C ALA A 18 11.88 5.89 21.14
N PRO A 19 10.83 5.09 21.36
CA PRO A 19 10.58 4.52 22.69
C PRO A 19 11.64 3.45 23.03
N PRO A 20 12.09 3.35 24.30
CA PRO A 20 13.12 2.40 24.72
C PRO A 20 12.80 0.93 24.44
N THR A 21 11.51 0.60 24.34
CA THR A 21 11.00 -0.76 24.08
C THR A 21 11.15 -1.21 22.63
N SER A 22 11.63 -0.36 21.72
CA SER A 22 11.74 -0.68 20.29
C SER A 22 13.09 -1.26 19.87
N LEU A 23 13.99 -1.57 20.80
CA LEU A 23 15.32 -2.07 20.48
C LEU A 23 15.29 -3.50 19.94
N ARG A 24 16.08 -3.74 18.89
CA ARG A 24 16.32 -5.06 18.29
C ARG A 24 17.73 -5.53 18.61
N THR A 25 17.95 -6.83 18.66
CA THR A 25 19.29 -7.43 18.81
C THR A 25 19.55 -8.43 17.67
N GLY A 26 20.78 -8.92 17.51
CA GLY A 26 21.06 -9.98 16.53
C GLY A 26 20.80 -9.60 15.06
N TRP A 27 20.25 -10.54 14.28
CA TRP A 27 20.10 -10.41 12.83
C TRP A 27 19.02 -9.39 12.45
N GLU A 28 17.95 -9.32 13.22
CA GLU A 28 16.82 -8.41 13.03
C GLU A 28 17.16 -6.93 13.31
N ALA A 29 18.34 -6.67 13.91
CA ALA A 29 18.89 -5.33 14.13
C ALA A 29 19.75 -4.82 12.97
N LEU A 30 20.14 -5.68 12.03
CA LEU A 30 20.89 -5.27 10.85
C LEU A 30 20.00 -4.44 9.91
N GLU A 31 20.57 -3.36 9.35
CA GLU A 31 19.86 -2.46 8.42
C GLU A 31 18.52 -1.96 8.99
N TRP A 32 18.50 -1.67 10.30
CA TRP A 32 17.36 -1.14 11.04
C TRP A 32 17.80 -0.02 11.98
N SER A 33 16.89 0.92 12.27
CA SER A 33 17.10 2.01 13.22
C SER A 33 15.86 2.22 14.10
N PRO A 34 16.04 2.62 15.39
CA PRO A 34 14.95 3.06 16.26
C PRO A 34 14.12 4.21 15.67
N ALA A 35 14.66 5.00 14.74
CA ALA A 35 13.92 6.05 14.02
C ALA A 35 12.63 5.51 13.38
N ALA A 36 12.62 4.27 12.89
CA ALA A 36 11.42 3.66 12.30
C ALA A 36 10.24 3.61 13.31
N ALA A 37 10.52 3.38 14.59
CA ALA A 37 9.50 3.39 15.64
C ALA A 37 9.00 4.82 15.92
N ALA A 38 9.92 5.79 16.01
CA ALA A 38 9.58 7.19 16.21
C ALA A 38 8.73 7.75 15.06
N GLU A 39 9.11 7.43 13.82
CA GLU A 39 8.42 7.83 12.60
C GLU A 39 7.02 7.21 12.50
N HIS A 40 6.88 5.92 12.83
CA HIS A 40 5.59 5.24 12.88
C HIS A 40 4.65 5.91 13.88
N LEU A 41 5.11 6.08 15.12
CA LEU A 41 4.30 6.65 16.20
C LEU A 41 3.98 8.12 15.93
N GLY A 42 4.95 8.90 15.46
CA GLY A 42 4.71 10.30 15.08
C GLY A 42 3.75 10.46 13.91
N THR A 43 3.75 9.53 12.94
CA THR A 43 2.72 9.49 11.88
C THR A 43 1.32 9.24 12.46
N ARG A 44 1.21 8.32 13.42
CA ARG A 44 -0.06 7.95 14.08
C ARG A 44 -0.59 9.03 15.02
N GLU A 45 0.29 9.82 15.62
CA GLU A 45 -0.04 10.87 16.59
C GLU A 45 -0.23 12.25 15.95
N ARG A 46 0.54 12.55 14.90
CA ARG A 46 0.67 13.89 14.30
C ARG A 46 0.52 13.82 12.79
N ALA A 47 1.64 13.77 12.06
CA ALA A 47 1.71 13.59 10.62
C ALA A 47 3.11 13.11 10.21
N GLY A 48 3.16 12.18 9.28
CA GLY A 48 4.36 11.78 8.56
C GLY A 48 4.32 12.31 7.13
N ILE A 49 5.48 12.78 6.67
CA ILE A 49 5.74 13.25 5.30
C ILE A 49 6.67 12.22 4.66
N PHE A 50 6.14 11.48 3.69
CA PHE A 50 6.82 10.38 3.02
C PHE A 50 7.15 10.76 1.58
N ASP A 51 8.37 10.44 1.12
CA ASP A 51 8.69 10.53 -0.30
C ASP A 51 8.17 9.28 -1.04
N MET A 52 7.14 9.49 -1.86
CA MET A 52 6.49 8.48 -2.68
C MET A 52 6.80 8.68 -4.17
N SER A 53 7.77 9.54 -4.50
CA SER A 53 8.18 9.85 -5.87
C SER A 53 8.66 8.61 -6.63
N THR A 54 9.06 7.56 -5.93
CA THR A 54 9.49 6.31 -6.57
C THR A 54 8.37 5.47 -7.18
N PHE A 55 7.09 5.77 -6.91
CA PHE A 55 6.00 5.07 -7.60
C PHE A 55 6.13 5.19 -9.12
N ALA A 56 5.83 4.10 -9.83
CA ALA A 56 5.70 4.16 -11.27
C ALA A 56 4.31 4.73 -11.61
N LYS A 57 4.28 5.71 -12.51
CA LYS A 57 3.04 6.40 -12.92
C LYS A 57 2.89 6.33 -14.42
N PHE A 58 1.78 5.76 -14.87
CA PHE A 58 1.46 5.64 -16.29
C PHE A 58 0.21 6.45 -16.61
N GLU A 59 0.33 7.39 -17.53
CA GLU A 59 -0.83 8.02 -18.16
C GLU A 59 -1.37 7.09 -19.23
N ILE A 60 -2.66 6.78 -19.13
CA ILE A 60 -3.41 5.99 -20.10
C ILE A 60 -4.52 6.88 -20.65
N ARG A 61 -4.45 7.21 -21.94
CA ARG A 61 -5.38 8.18 -22.55
C ARG A 61 -5.88 7.76 -23.92
N GLY A 62 -6.96 8.40 -24.36
CA GLY A 62 -7.59 8.18 -25.66
C GLY A 62 -8.99 7.59 -25.52
N LYS A 63 -9.78 7.65 -26.60
CA LYS A 63 -11.20 7.24 -26.61
C LYS A 63 -11.42 5.76 -26.23
N GLY A 64 -10.38 4.93 -26.34
CA GLY A 64 -10.41 3.53 -25.94
C GLY A 64 -10.01 3.27 -24.49
N ALA A 65 -9.51 4.27 -23.75
CA ALA A 65 -8.83 4.08 -22.46
C ALA A 65 -9.74 3.43 -21.42
N LEU A 66 -10.96 3.94 -21.24
CA LEU A 66 -11.93 3.35 -20.31
C LEU A 66 -12.24 1.90 -20.69
N ARG A 67 -12.51 1.65 -21.97
CA ARG A 67 -12.87 0.33 -22.51
C ARG A 67 -11.72 -0.68 -22.36
N PHE A 68 -10.48 -0.20 -22.42
CA PHE A 68 -9.29 -1.00 -22.19
C PHE A 68 -9.08 -1.30 -20.70
N LEU A 69 -9.15 -0.28 -19.84
CA LEU A 69 -9.04 -0.44 -18.39
C LEU A 69 -10.13 -1.33 -17.82
N GLN A 70 -11.35 -1.25 -18.33
CA GLN A 70 -12.43 -2.17 -17.97
C GLN A 70 -12.11 -3.64 -18.25
N LEU A 71 -11.30 -3.94 -19.26
CA LEU A 71 -10.91 -5.30 -19.59
C LEU A 71 -9.77 -5.82 -18.70
N ILE A 72 -8.77 -4.98 -18.38
CA ILE A 72 -7.57 -5.43 -17.68
C ILE A 72 -7.69 -5.33 -16.15
N ALA A 73 -8.44 -4.36 -15.65
CA ALA A 73 -8.68 -4.19 -14.22
C ALA A 73 -9.79 -5.12 -13.75
N ALA A 74 -9.62 -5.77 -12.61
CA ALA A 74 -10.64 -6.60 -12.00
C ALA A 74 -11.76 -5.80 -11.32
N ASN A 75 -11.56 -4.50 -11.05
CA ASN A 75 -12.56 -3.61 -10.46
C ASN A 75 -13.26 -2.73 -11.52
N GLN A 76 -14.33 -2.04 -11.11
CA GLN A 76 -15.16 -1.17 -11.95
C GLN A 76 -14.46 0.17 -12.24
N MET A 77 -14.10 0.40 -13.51
CA MET A 77 -13.39 1.60 -13.97
C MET A 77 -14.32 2.69 -14.52
N ASP A 78 -15.55 2.35 -14.92
CA ASP A 78 -16.52 3.35 -15.38
C ASP A 78 -17.16 4.06 -14.18
N ARG A 79 -16.38 4.98 -13.64
CA ARG A 79 -16.72 5.81 -12.48
C ARG A 79 -16.59 7.29 -12.86
N PRO A 80 -17.22 8.23 -12.13
CA PRO A 80 -17.04 9.65 -12.39
C PRO A 80 -15.56 10.08 -12.39
N VAL A 81 -15.23 11.11 -13.16
CA VAL A 81 -13.91 11.77 -13.11
C VAL A 81 -13.61 12.21 -11.67
N GLY A 82 -12.36 12.04 -11.25
CA GLY A 82 -11.90 12.22 -9.88
C GLY A 82 -12.00 10.96 -9.02
N THR A 83 -12.55 9.85 -9.51
CA THR A 83 -12.60 8.60 -8.72
C THR A 83 -11.24 7.91 -8.67
N VAL A 84 -10.85 7.46 -7.48
CA VAL A 84 -9.66 6.64 -7.23
C VAL A 84 -10.09 5.21 -6.99
N THR A 85 -9.55 4.25 -7.73
CA THR A 85 -9.94 2.84 -7.63
C THR A 85 -8.72 1.96 -7.43
N TYR A 86 -8.70 1.22 -6.32
CA TYR A 86 -7.79 0.09 -6.16
C TYR A 86 -8.31 -1.11 -6.96
N SER A 87 -7.44 -1.73 -7.75
CA SER A 87 -7.77 -2.92 -8.53
C SER A 87 -6.59 -3.87 -8.61
N ALA A 88 -6.88 -5.17 -8.61
CA ALA A 88 -5.94 -6.16 -9.12
C ALA A 88 -5.97 -6.17 -10.65
N LEU A 89 -4.83 -6.43 -11.29
CA LEU A 89 -4.73 -6.88 -12.68
C LEU A 89 -4.40 -8.38 -12.64
N LEU A 90 -5.14 -9.20 -13.36
CA LEU A 90 -5.05 -10.66 -13.23
C LEU A 90 -4.49 -11.33 -14.47
N THR A 91 -3.87 -12.50 -14.27
CA THR A 91 -3.64 -13.46 -15.36
C THR A 91 -4.94 -14.15 -15.76
N HIS A 92 -4.95 -14.88 -16.87
CA HIS A 92 -6.09 -15.71 -17.26
C HIS A 92 -6.45 -16.79 -16.22
N SER A 93 -5.49 -17.23 -15.39
CA SER A 93 -5.69 -18.16 -14.27
C SER A 93 -6.11 -17.47 -12.97
N ALA A 94 -6.49 -16.19 -13.03
CA ALA A 94 -6.86 -15.34 -11.89
C ALA A 94 -5.74 -15.06 -10.87
N GLY A 95 -4.47 -15.35 -11.22
CA GLY A 95 -3.32 -14.96 -10.42
C GLY A 95 -3.13 -13.44 -10.42
N ILE A 96 -2.74 -12.85 -9.30
CA ILE A 96 -2.52 -11.41 -9.18
C ILE A 96 -1.23 -11.04 -9.91
N ARG A 97 -1.38 -10.44 -11.10
CA ARG A 97 -0.26 -10.00 -11.94
C ARG A 97 0.31 -8.67 -11.44
N CYS A 98 -0.56 -7.76 -11.02
CA CYS A 98 -0.25 -6.46 -10.44
C CYS A 98 -1.38 -6.09 -9.46
N ASP A 99 -1.10 -5.26 -8.48
CA ASP A 99 -2.12 -4.45 -7.83
C ASP A 99 -1.81 -2.96 -8.03
N VAL A 100 -2.85 -2.20 -8.36
CA VAL A 100 -2.69 -0.85 -8.86
C VAL A 100 -3.74 0.08 -8.29
N THR A 101 -3.39 1.36 -8.23
CA THR A 101 -4.36 2.45 -8.02
C THR A 101 -4.59 3.14 -9.35
N ILE A 102 -5.84 3.19 -9.81
CA ILE A 102 -6.23 3.84 -11.06
C ILE A 102 -7.09 5.05 -10.73
N ILE A 103 -6.71 6.21 -11.22
CA ILE A 103 -7.37 7.49 -11.02
C ILE A 103 -7.95 7.93 -12.36
N ARG A 104 -9.27 8.15 -12.44
CA ARG A 104 -9.87 8.74 -13.65
C ARG A 104 -9.70 10.26 -13.59
N THR A 105 -8.73 10.80 -14.32
CA THR A 105 -8.37 12.23 -14.25
C THR A 105 -9.16 13.11 -15.23
N ASP A 106 -9.70 12.51 -16.30
CA ASP A 106 -10.55 13.15 -17.32
C ASP A 106 -11.47 12.08 -17.96
N PRO A 107 -12.51 12.40 -18.76
CA PRO A 107 -13.35 11.37 -19.39
C PRO A 107 -12.58 10.27 -20.14
N ASP A 108 -11.51 10.64 -20.85
CA ASP A 108 -10.66 9.75 -21.66
C ASP A 108 -9.19 9.70 -21.16
N ARG A 109 -8.94 10.05 -19.89
CA ARG A 109 -7.60 10.04 -19.29
C ARG A 109 -7.59 9.42 -17.90
N PHE A 110 -6.62 8.56 -17.66
CA PHE A 110 -6.42 7.87 -16.41
C PHE A 110 -4.95 7.93 -16.01
N LEU A 111 -4.71 8.00 -14.70
CA LEU A 111 -3.40 7.84 -14.10
C LEU A 111 -3.38 6.50 -13.36
N LEU A 112 -2.50 5.59 -13.78
CA LEU A 112 -2.29 4.31 -13.13
C LEU A 112 -0.99 4.38 -12.32
N ILE A 113 -1.09 4.09 -11.03
CA ILE A 113 0.01 4.06 -10.07
C ILE A 113 0.29 2.62 -9.67
N THR A 114 1.56 2.22 -9.73
CA THR A 114 2.04 0.90 -9.28
C THR A 114 3.36 1.01 -8.52
N GLY A 115 3.85 -0.11 -8.00
CA GLY A 115 5.11 -0.21 -7.27
C GLY A 115 6.30 0.31 -8.08
N GLY A 116 7.16 1.10 -7.45
CA GLY A 116 8.31 1.71 -8.11
C GLY A 116 9.27 0.71 -8.75
N SER A 117 9.56 -0.37 -8.03
CA SER A 117 10.45 -1.43 -8.52
C SER A 117 9.81 -2.38 -9.53
N THR A 118 8.50 -2.27 -9.77
CA THR A 118 7.74 -3.17 -10.66
C THR A 118 7.22 -2.45 -11.91
N GLY A 119 7.46 -1.15 -12.04
CA GLY A 119 6.94 -0.32 -13.14
C GLY A 119 7.14 -0.93 -14.53
N SER A 120 8.38 -1.23 -14.93
CA SER A 120 8.67 -1.82 -16.25
C SER A 120 8.02 -3.19 -16.45
N TYR A 121 7.94 -3.99 -15.38
CA TYR A 121 7.31 -5.31 -15.39
C TYR A 121 5.79 -5.21 -15.58
N ASP A 122 5.15 -4.21 -14.97
CA ASP A 122 3.71 -3.96 -15.07
C ASP A 122 3.35 -3.31 -16.42
N LEU A 123 4.09 -2.28 -16.83
CA LEU A 123 3.88 -1.57 -18.10
C LEU A 123 4.01 -2.50 -19.31
N SER A 124 5.01 -3.39 -19.30
CA SER A 124 5.20 -4.41 -20.34
C SER A 124 3.96 -5.28 -20.51
N TRP A 125 3.40 -5.76 -19.39
CA TRP A 125 2.21 -6.60 -19.42
C TRP A 125 0.97 -5.83 -19.86
N ILE A 126 0.78 -4.60 -19.36
CA ILE A 126 -0.34 -3.72 -19.73
C ILE A 126 -0.30 -3.45 -21.23
N LYS A 127 0.86 -3.04 -21.78
CA LYS A 127 1.03 -2.80 -23.22
C LYS A 127 0.75 -4.05 -24.04
N ALA A 128 1.18 -5.23 -23.57
CA ALA A 128 0.86 -6.49 -24.25
C ALA A 128 -0.65 -6.82 -24.27
N GLN A 129 -1.45 -6.32 -23.32
CA GLN A 129 -2.90 -6.49 -23.38
C GLN A 129 -3.59 -5.53 -24.37
N SER A 130 -2.89 -4.47 -24.79
CA SER A 130 -3.46 -3.48 -25.71
C SER A 130 -3.45 -3.91 -27.18
N ASN A 131 -2.78 -5.04 -27.51
CA ASN A 131 -2.50 -5.54 -28.86
C ASN A 131 -3.50 -5.06 -29.93
N MET A 132 -3.06 -4.08 -30.74
CA MET A 132 -3.74 -3.47 -31.89
C MET A 132 -4.82 -2.41 -31.61
N ARG A 133 -4.96 -1.90 -30.39
CA ARG A 133 -5.82 -0.73 -30.11
C ARG A 133 -5.13 0.57 -30.45
N SER A 134 -5.45 1.14 -31.62
CA SER A 134 -4.97 2.46 -32.02
C SER A 134 -5.66 3.62 -31.29
N ASP A 135 -6.68 3.35 -30.47
CA ASP A 135 -7.46 4.33 -29.71
C ASP A 135 -7.00 4.51 -28.24
N VAL A 136 -5.83 3.95 -27.87
CA VAL A 136 -5.24 4.06 -26.51
C VAL A 136 -3.75 4.35 -26.59
N GLU A 137 -3.30 5.35 -25.85
CA GLU A 137 -1.90 5.73 -25.67
C GLU A 137 -1.43 5.46 -24.23
N PHE A 138 -0.15 5.11 -24.09
CA PHE A 138 0.49 4.80 -22.81
C PHE A 138 1.77 5.63 -22.67
N ASN A 139 1.79 6.57 -21.74
CA ASN A 139 2.96 7.38 -21.42
C ASN A 139 3.47 7.01 -20.03
N ASP A 140 4.75 6.67 -19.94
CA ASP A 140 5.43 6.55 -18.66
C ASP A 140 5.86 7.93 -18.22
N ILE A 141 5.17 8.47 -17.21
CA ILE A 141 5.39 9.82 -16.67
C ILE A 141 5.99 9.74 -15.27
N SER A 142 6.66 8.61 -14.96
CA SER A 142 7.19 8.36 -13.62
C SER A 142 8.18 9.43 -13.16
N ASP A 143 9.03 9.88 -14.08
CA ASP A 143 10.07 10.89 -13.86
C ASP A 143 9.54 12.33 -13.98
N GLU A 144 8.34 12.51 -14.54
CA GLU A 144 7.71 13.83 -14.69
C GLU A 144 7.05 14.30 -13.39
N LEU A 145 6.73 13.37 -12.47
CA LEU A 145 6.00 13.65 -11.24
C LEU A 145 6.74 13.19 -9.98
N CYS A 146 6.88 14.11 -9.02
CA CYS A 146 7.14 13.80 -7.62
C CYS A 146 5.84 13.45 -6.89
N CYS A 147 5.95 12.74 -5.76
CA CYS A 147 4.80 12.47 -4.91
C CYS A 147 5.18 12.53 -3.43
N ILE A 148 4.44 13.33 -2.66
CA ILE A 148 4.53 13.35 -1.19
C ILE A 148 3.32 12.64 -0.60
N GLY A 149 3.55 11.64 0.22
CA GLY A 149 2.53 11.08 1.11
C GLY A 149 2.46 11.92 2.39
N LEU A 150 1.44 12.76 2.53
CA LEU A 150 1.16 13.49 3.77
C LEU A 150 0.06 12.76 4.53
N TRP A 151 0.43 12.01 5.57
CA TRP A 151 -0.49 11.13 6.29
C TRP A 151 -0.40 11.32 7.80
N GLY A 152 -1.54 11.23 8.47
CA GLY A 152 -1.68 11.38 9.93
C GLY A 152 -2.89 12.24 10.30
N PRO A 153 -3.30 12.24 11.57
CA PRO A 153 -4.47 13.00 12.03
C PRO A 153 -4.36 14.51 11.77
N ARG A 154 -3.15 15.08 11.69
CA ARG A 154 -2.93 16.50 11.42
C ARG A 154 -2.75 16.85 9.95
N SER A 155 -2.75 15.86 9.04
CA SER A 155 -2.52 16.07 7.60
C SER A 155 -3.47 17.10 6.98
N ARG A 156 -4.75 17.13 7.40
CA ARG A 156 -5.72 18.11 6.88
C ARG A 156 -5.41 19.53 7.32
N GLU A 157 -5.05 19.72 8.58
CA GLU A 157 -4.70 21.05 9.12
C GLU A 157 -3.49 21.61 8.36
N ILE A 158 -2.48 20.76 8.15
CA ILE A 158 -1.28 21.10 7.38
C ILE A 158 -1.65 21.46 5.94
N LEU A 159 -2.41 20.62 5.24
CA LEU A 159 -2.78 20.88 3.84
C LEU A 159 -3.64 22.16 3.70
N ALA A 160 -4.59 22.37 4.62
CA ALA A 160 -5.46 23.54 4.62
C ALA A 160 -4.69 24.86 4.85
N ALA A 161 -3.54 24.82 5.53
CA ALA A 161 -2.70 26.00 5.74
C ALA A 161 -1.99 26.48 4.46
N ILE A 162 -1.85 25.60 3.45
CA ILE A 162 -1.05 25.85 2.24
C ILE A 162 -1.87 25.82 0.94
N THR A 163 -3.20 25.68 1.04
CA THR A 163 -4.11 25.72 -0.12
C THR A 163 -5.34 26.58 0.17
N THR A 164 -5.92 27.14 -0.90
CA THR A 164 -7.21 27.84 -0.82
C THR A 164 -8.40 26.94 -1.17
N ASP A 165 -8.12 25.73 -1.65
CA ASP A 165 -9.14 24.73 -1.97
C ASP A 165 -9.74 24.10 -0.71
N ASP A 166 -11.03 23.71 -0.78
CA ASP A 166 -11.69 23.04 0.33
C ASP A 166 -11.26 21.56 0.44
N VAL A 167 -10.46 21.27 1.46
CA VAL A 167 -9.95 19.94 1.81
C VAL A 167 -10.70 19.29 2.98
N SER A 168 -11.89 19.81 3.32
CA SER A 168 -12.79 19.21 4.30
C SER A 168 -13.28 17.83 3.83
N ASN A 169 -13.76 17.02 4.77
CA ASN A 169 -14.27 15.69 4.46
C ASN A 169 -15.48 15.71 3.49
N ALA A 170 -16.30 16.75 3.56
CA ALA A 170 -17.48 16.91 2.70
C ALA A 170 -17.09 17.26 1.25
N ALA A 171 -16.17 18.19 1.06
CA ALA A 171 -15.71 18.60 -0.26
C ALA A 171 -14.76 17.57 -0.90
N PHE A 172 -13.91 16.94 -0.10
CA PHE A 172 -12.88 16.03 -0.56
C PHE A 172 -12.99 14.66 0.14
N PRO A 173 -13.99 13.82 -0.17
CA PRO A 173 -14.18 12.52 0.49
C PRO A 173 -13.09 11.51 0.12
N TYR A 174 -13.00 10.42 0.90
CA TYR A 174 -12.03 9.35 0.70
C TYR A 174 -12.16 8.68 -0.69
N LEU A 175 -11.02 8.30 -1.30
CA LEU A 175 -10.92 7.75 -2.66
C LEU A 175 -11.40 8.69 -3.77
N VAL A 176 -11.19 9.99 -3.57
CA VAL A 176 -11.30 11.01 -4.61
C VAL A 176 -9.91 11.57 -4.93
N ALA A 177 -9.76 12.08 -6.13
CA ALA A 177 -8.63 12.87 -6.58
C ALA A 177 -9.13 14.21 -7.13
N ARG A 178 -8.38 15.28 -6.84
CA ARG A 178 -8.67 16.65 -7.29
C ARG A 178 -7.36 17.36 -7.61
N LYS A 179 -7.41 18.27 -8.58
CA LYS A 179 -6.35 19.27 -8.73
C LYS A 179 -6.54 20.33 -7.64
N LEU A 180 -5.48 20.65 -6.92
CA LEU A 180 -5.42 21.73 -5.94
C LEU A 180 -4.33 22.72 -6.35
N THR A 181 -4.45 23.96 -5.88
CA THR A 181 -3.34 24.92 -5.88
C THR A 181 -2.73 24.97 -4.48
N VAL A 182 -1.51 24.45 -4.33
CA VAL A 182 -0.76 24.46 -3.07
C VAL A 182 0.41 25.43 -3.18
N ASN A 183 0.32 26.57 -2.49
CA ASN A 183 1.30 27.66 -2.55
C ASN A 183 1.85 27.94 -3.97
N HIS A 184 0.93 28.20 -4.91
CA HIS A 184 1.17 28.45 -6.35
C HIS A 184 1.61 27.25 -7.21
N VAL A 185 1.73 26.05 -6.64
CA VAL A 185 2.00 24.82 -7.39
C VAL A 185 0.67 24.10 -7.67
N GLU A 186 0.38 23.77 -8.93
CA GLU A 186 -0.73 22.87 -9.27
C GLU A 186 -0.34 21.44 -8.90
N VAL A 187 -1.14 20.79 -8.05
CA VAL A 187 -0.90 19.42 -7.60
C VAL A 187 -2.14 18.57 -7.82
N LEU A 188 -1.94 17.31 -8.22
CA LEU A 188 -2.99 16.31 -8.15
C LEU A 188 -2.96 15.70 -6.75
N ALA A 189 -3.92 16.08 -5.92
CA ALA A 189 -4.12 15.49 -4.61
C ALA A 189 -5.02 14.25 -4.72
N VAL A 190 -4.64 13.17 -4.07
CA VAL A 190 -5.34 11.88 -4.10
C VAL A 190 -5.57 11.45 -2.67
N ARG A 191 -6.84 11.42 -2.23
CA ARG A 191 -7.19 11.10 -0.84
C ARG A 191 -7.18 9.59 -0.60
N ILE A 192 -5.97 9.07 -0.39
CA ILE A 192 -5.65 7.67 -0.12
C ILE A 192 -4.44 7.61 0.83
N SER A 193 -4.26 6.47 1.51
CA SER A 193 -3.12 6.26 2.40
C SER A 193 -2.75 4.79 2.51
N TYR A 194 -1.48 4.48 2.22
CA TYR A 194 -0.90 3.17 2.44
C TYR A 194 -0.50 2.91 3.90
N VAL A 195 -0.49 3.95 4.74
CA VAL A 195 -0.21 3.83 6.18
C VAL A 195 -1.47 3.75 7.04
N GLY A 196 -2.66 3.89 6.44
CA GLY A 196 -3.93 3.73 7.13
C GLY A 196 -4.39 4.91 7.98
N GLU A 197 -3.84 6.10 7.72
CA GLU A 197 -4.23 7.36 8.36
C GLU A 197 -4.97 8.26 7.39
N LEU A 198 -5.63 9.30 7.92
CA LEU A 198 -6.07 10.42 7.12
C LEU A 198 -4.90 10.99 6.32
N GLY A 199 -5.15 11.43 5.09
CA GLY A 199 -4.21 12.23 4.34
C GLY A 199 -4.33 12.05 2.83
N TRP A 200 -3.28 12.47 2.13
CA TRP A 200 -3.23 12.51 0.67
C TRP A 200 -1.87 12.06 0.15
N GLU A 201 -1.89 11.44 -1.02
CA GLU A 201 -0.77 11.47 -1.94
C GLU A 201 -0.88 12.77 -2.76
N LEU A 202 0.19 13.56 -2.79
CA LEU A 202 0.25 14.86 -3.46
C LEU A 202 1.25 14.78 -4.60
N TYR A 203 0.74 14.68 -5.82
CA TYR A 203 1.56 14.56 -7.02
C TYR A 203 1.83 15.95 -7.61
N CYS A 204 3.12 16.27 -7.79
CA CYS A 204 3.63 17.54 -8.29
C CYS A 204 4.52 17.34 -9.51
N PRO A 205 4.66 18.32 -10.42
CA PRO A 205 5.73 18.30 -11.41
C PRO A 205 7.11 18.20 -10.73
N ALA A 206 7.97 17.32 -11.24
CA ALA A 206 9.24 16.98 -10.61
C ALA A 206 10.20 18.18 -10.46
N ASP A 207 10.14 19.16 -11.37
CA ASP A 207 10.90 20.41 -11.33
C ASP A 207 10.50 21.32 -10.15
N HIS A 208 9.31 21.14 -9.59
CA HIS A 208 8.85 21.81 -8.36
C HIS A 208 9.09 20.99 -7.08
N GLY A 209 9.57 19.74 -7.18
CA GLY A 209 9.55 18.79 -6.07
C GLY A 209 10.27 19.23 -4.80
N ALA A 210 11.48 19.78 -4.92
CA ALA A 210 12.24 20.26 -3.76
C ALA A 210 11.51 21.43 -3.05
N ARG A 211 11.03 22.40 -3.83
CA ARG A 211 10.26 23.52 -3.27
C ARG A 211 8.94 23.06 -2.66
N PHE A 212 8.28 22.10 -3.29
CA PHE A 212 7.02 21.54 -2.79
C PHE A 212 7.22 20.80 -1.46
N TRP A 213 8.33 20.07 -1.30
CA TRP A 213 8.73 19.49 -0.03
C TRP A 213 8.88 20.56 1.05
N ASP A 214 9.62 21.63 0.78
CA ASP A 214 9.82 22.73 1.74
C ASP A 214 8.48 23.36 2.17
N ILE A 215 7.56 23.59 1.22
CA ILE A 215 6.23 24.13 1.51
C ILE A 215 5.47 23.23 2.50
N VAL A 216 5.44 21.92 2.26
CA VAL A 216 4.74 20.96 3.13
C VAL A 216 5.47 20.83 4.48
N TRP A 217 6.80 20.85 4.47
CA TRP A 217 7.64 20.75 5.65
C TRP A 217 7.47 21.95 6.59
N GLU A 218 7.53 23.18 6.06
CA GLU A 218 7.33 24.43 6.78
C GLU A 218 5.96 24.47 7.45
N ALA A 219 4.90 24.18 6.69
CA ALA A 219 3.54 24.11 7.24
C ALA A 219 3.36 22.99 8.27
N GLY A 220 4.10 21.88 8.12
CA GLY A 220 4.08 20.76 9.04
C GLY A 220 4.69 21.06 10.42
N GLN A 221 5.56 22.06 10.54
CA GLN A 221 6.31 22.33 11.78
C GLN A 221 5.38 22.66 12.97
N GLU A 222 4.37 23.52 12.76
CA GLU A 222 3.42 23.90 13.82
C GLU A 222 2.57 22.72 14.32
N HIS A 223 2.44 21.68 13.50
CA HIS A 223 1.69 20.47 13.84
C HIS A 223 2.59 19.30 14.30
N GLY A 224 3.91 19.54 14.41
CA GLY A 224 4.90 18.54 14.80
C GLY A 224 5.01 17.38 13.80
N ALA A 225 4.82 17.67 12.51
CA ALA A 225 5.04 16.71 11.44
C ALA A 225 6.52 16.26 11.40
N LEU A 226 6.76 15.06 10.90
CA LEU A 226 8.10 14.52 10.72
C LEU A 226 8.27 13.93 9.33
N ALA A 227 9.52 13.84 8.87
CA ALA A 227 9.87 13.08 7.67
C ALA A 227 9.94 11.61 8.06
N ALA A 228 9.30 10.74 7.27
CA ALA A 228 9.21 9.32 7.57
C ALA A 228 9.67 8.48 6.37
N GLY A 229 10.41 7.42 6.67
CA GLY A 229 11.00 6.52 5.68
C GLY A 229 10.17 5.26 5.44
N THR A 230 10.68 4.45 4.52
CA THR A 230 10.05 3.18 4.12
C THR A 230 9.94 2.17 5.25
N SER A 231 10.80 2.21 6.26
CA SER A 231 10.74 1.28 7.41
C SER A 231 9.50 1.53 8.28
N ALA A 232 9.16 2.79 8.53
CA ALA A 232 7.93 3.15 9.22
C ALA A 232 6.71 2.82 8.34
N GLN A 233 6.79 3.11 7.03
CA GLN A 233 5.73 2.76 6.08
C GLN A 233 5.41 1.25 6.10
N ASP A 234 6.43 0.40 6.08
CA ASP A 234 6.28 -1.06 6.13
C ASP A 234 5.66 -1.54 7.45
N SER A 235 5.98 -0.90 8.57
CA SER A 235 5.33 -1.17 9.86
C SER A 235 3.85 -0.74 9.86
N LEU A 236 3.57 0.49 9.42
CA LEU A 236 2.23 1.07 9.38
C LEU A 236 1.29 0.27 8.46
N ARG A 237 1.77 -0.16 7.29
CA ARG A 237 0.97 -0.95 6.32
C ARG A 237 0.68 -2.36 6.85
N LEU A 238 1.61 -2.96 7.61
CA LEU A 238 1.40 -4.27 8.24
C LEU A 238 0.29 -4.23 9.28
N GLU A 239 0.20 -3.18 10.09
CA GLU A 239 -0.91 -3.00 11.05
C GLU A 239 -2.27 -2.91 10.35
N LYS A 240 -2.30 -2.31 9.15
CA LYS A 240 -3.48 -2.27 8.28
C LYS A 240 -3.70 -3.55 7.48
N GLY A 241 -2.75 -4.48 7.53
CA GLY A 241 -2.78 -5.68 6.70
C GLY A 241 -2.74 -5.38 5.22
N TYR A 242 -2.20 -4.25 4.77
CA TYR A 242 -2.07 -4.01 3.33
C TYR A 242 -0.98 -4.90 2.74
N ARG A 243 -1.25 -5.43 1.55
CA ARG A 243 -0.41 -6.42 0.87
C ARG A 243 0.67 -5.69 0.07
N LEU A 244 1.86 -6.28 0.06
CA LEU A 244 2.97 -5.84 -0.77
C LEU A 244 3.15 -6.81 -1.95
N TRP A 245 3.07 -6.31 -3.18
CA TRP A 245 3.37 -7.11 -4.36
C TRP A 245 4.83 -7.57 -4.38
N GLY A 246 5.04 -8.83 -4.76
CA GLY A 246 6.36 -9.49 -4.73
C GLY A 246 6.71 -10.10 -3.37
N ALA A 247 5.92 -9.82 -2.32
CA ALA A 247 6.03 -10.46 -1.01
C ALA A 247 4.74 -11.22 -0.65
N ASP A 248 3.64 -10.49 -0.44
CA ASP A 248 2.36 -11.06 0.00
C ASP A 248 1.47 -11.52 -1.16
N ILE A 249 1.67 -10.94 -2.34
CA ILE A 249 0.89 -11.24 -3.54
C ILE A 249 1.80 -11.34 -4.76
N HIS A 250 1.49 -12.32 -5.61
CA HIS A 250 2.11 -12.59 -6.91
C HIS A 250 1.17 -13.50 -7.71
N THR A 251 1.58 -13.93 -8.90
CA THR A 251 0.73 -14.65 -9.86
C THR A 251 0.29 -16.05 -9.40
N GLU A 252 0.81 -16.57 -8.29
CA GLU A 252 0.40 -17.87 -7.73
C GLU A 252 -0.86 -17.78 -6.86
N TYR A 253 -1.22 -16.56 -6.44
CA TYR A 253 -2.36 -16.31 -5.56
C TYR A 253 -3.42 -15.48 -6.28
N ASN A 254 -4.68 -15.82 -6.07
CA ASN A 254 -5.80 -15.02 -6.53
C ASN A 254 -6.29 -14.04 -5.44
N PRO A 255 -7.10 -13.02 -5.80
CA PRO A 255 -7.60 -12.03 -4.85
C PRO A 255 -8.37 -12.61 -3.66
N LEU A 256 -9.07 -13.75 -3.81
CA LEU A 256 -9.83 -14.37 -2.74
C LEU A 256 -8.93 -15.03 -1.70
N GLN A 257 -7.82 -15.64 -2.13
CA GLN A 257 -6.78 -16.20 -1.26
C GLN A 257 -6.03 -15.08 -0.53
N ALA A 258 -5.70 -14.01 -1.26
CA ALA A 258 -4.97 -12.88 -0.72
C ALA A 258 -5.81 -12.00 0.23
N GLY A 259 -7.14 -12.14 0.25
CA GLY A 259 -8.04 -11.27 1.02
C GLY A 259 -8.28 -9.90 0.38
N LEU A 260 -8.08 -9.80 -0.93
CA LEU A 260 -8.24 -8.61 -1.76
C LEU A 260 -9.54 -8.65 -2.58
N GLY A 261 -10.55 -9.38 -2.11
CA GLY A 261 -11.84 -9.48 -2.79
C GLY A 261 -12.54 -8.12 -3.00
N PHE A 262 -12.22 -7.11 -2.18
CA PHE A 262 -12.74 -5.74 -2.35
C PHE A 262 -12.18 -5.02 -3.59
N GLY A 263 -11.05 -5.47 -4.13
CA GLY A 263 -10.42 -4.93 -5.33
C GLY A 263 -10.90 -5.61 -6.63
N VAL A 264 -12.01 -6.35 -6.56
CA VAL A 264 -12.60 -7.10 -7.66
C VAL A 264 -14.10 -6.85 -7.68
N ASP A 265 -14.64 -6.52 -8.85
CA ASP A 265 -16.07 -6.46 -9.11
C ASP A 265 -16.41 -7.53 -10.16
N LEU A 266 -17.01 -8.64 -9.71
CA LEU A 266 -17.38 -9.77 -10.57
C LEU A 266 -18.64 -9.52 -11.40
N ASP A 267 -19.38 -8.46 -11.07
CA ASP A 267 -20.67 -8.11 -11.66
C ASP A 267 -20.51 -7.05 -12.76
N LYS A 268 -19.33 -6.42 -12.89
CA LYS A 268 -19.02 -5.39 -13.91
C LYS A 268 -18.98 -5.88 -15.37
N GLY A 269 -19.10 -7.19 -15.60
CA GLY A 269 -18.89 -7.81 -16.91
C GLY A 269 -17.50 -8.41 -17.07
N ASP A 270 -17.04 -8.57 -18.31
CA ASP A 270 -15.82 -9.32 -18.63
C ASP A 270 -14.53 -8.56 -18.32
N PHE A 271 -13.58 -9.28 -17.73
CA PHE A 271 -12.20 -8.86 -17.52
C PHE A 271 -11.26 -10.07 -17.50
N ILE A 272 -9.96 -9.85 -17.71
CA ILE A 272 -8.96 -10.92 -17.74
C ILE A 272 -8.93 -11.65 -16.39
N GLY A 273 -9.02 -12.98 -16.42
CA GLY A 273 -9.03 -13.81 -15.22
C GLY A 273 -10.38 -13.98 -14.52
N ARG A 274 -11.45 -13.31 -14.99
CA ARG A 274 -12.78 -13.38 -14.39
C ARG A 274 -13.31 -14.81 -14.27
N ALA A 275 -13.27 -15.59 -15.35
CA ALA A 275 -13.81 -16.96 -15.36
C ALA A 275 -13.14 -17.84 -14.30
N ALA A 276 -11.80 -17.88 -14.28
CA ALA A 276 -11.04 -18.61 -13.28
C ALA A 276 -11.32 -18.13 -11.84
N LEU A 277 -11.58 -16.84 -11.63
CA LEU A 277 -11.92 -16.30 -10.32
C LEU A 277 -13.33 -16.68 -9.87
N VAL A 278 -14.30 -16.76 -10.79
CA VAL A 278 -15.66 -17.27 -10.52
C VAL A 278 -15.61 -18.74 -10.13
N ASP A 279 -14.81 -19.54 -10.83
CA ASP A 279 -14.61 -20.95 -10.50
C ASP A 279 -13.98 -21.11 -9.12
N ALA A 280 -12.93 -20.32 -8.83
CA ALA A 280 -12.28 -20.31 -7.51
C ALA A 280 -13.22 -19.87 -6.38
N ARG A 281 -14.12 -18.90 -6.63
CA ARG A 281 -15.14 -18.48 -5.66
C ARG A 281 -16.13 -19.61 -5.37
N SER A 282 -16.54 -20.33 -6.40
CA SER A 282 -17.53 -21.41 -6.30
C SER A 282 -16.94 -22.66 -5.62
N ALA A 283 -15.70 -23.01 -5.93
CA ALA A 283 -14.99 -24.15 -5.33
C ALA A 283 -14.54 -23.89 -3.87
N GLY A 284 -14.38 -22.61 -3.50
CA GLY A 284 -13.80 -22.21 -2.22
C GLY A 284 -12.26 -22.27 -2.22
N VAL A 285 -11.63 -21.31 -1.54
CA VAL A 285 -10.16 -21.24 -1.47
C VAL A 285 -9.59 -22.24 -0.46
N ARG A 286 -8.56 -22.98 -0.87
CA ARG A 286 -7.87 -23.95 0.00
C ARG A 286 -6.86 -23.31 0.94
N ASN A 287 -6.19 -22.25 0.48
CA ASN A 287 -5.23 -21.47 1.25
C ASN A 287 -5.70 -20.02 1.33
N ARG A 288 -5.37 -19.33 2.42
CA ARG A 288 -5.65 -17.91 2.59
C ARG A 288 -4.48 -17.23 3.30
N LEU A 289 -4.18 -15.99 2.90
CA LEU A 289 -3.22 -15.16 3.63
C LEU A 289 -3.78 -14.87 5.03
N ARG A 290 -3.02 -15.23 6.05
CA ARG A 290 -3.33 -15.02 7.45
C ARG A 290 -2.37 -14.00 8.04
N CYS A 291 -2.87 -13.27 9.03
CA CYS A 291 -2.05 -12.47 9.92
C CYS A 291 -1.84 -13.24 11.22
N MET A 292 -0.64 -13.15 11.74
CA MET A 292 -0.19 -13.75 12.99
C MET A 292 0.49 -12.67 13.82
N THR A 293 0.32 -12.73 15.13
CA THR A 293 1.17 -11.99 16.08
C THR A 293 1.98 -13.00 16.86
N LEU A 294 3.30 -12.79 16.98
CA LEU A 294 4.13 -13.60 17.87
C LEU A 294 3.67 -13.37 19.32
N ASP A 295 3.64 -14.45 20.10
CA ASP A 295 3.16 -14.39 21.48
C ASP A 295 4.16 -13.67 22.39
N ASP A 296 5.45 -13.72 22.05
CA ASP A 296 6.48 -12.82 22.60
C ASP A 296 6.68 -11.63 21.65
N PRO A 297 6.24 -10.41 22.02
CA PRO A 297 6.32 -9.24 21.17
C PRO A 297 7.75 -8.72 20.99
N SER A 298 8.72 -9.18 21.78
CA SER A 298 10.13 -8.81 21.63
C SER A 298 10.82 -9.57 20.50
N ARG A 299 10.24 -10.70 20.06
CA ARG A 299 10.79 -11.53 18.97
C ARG A 299 10.29 -11.03 17.62
N ILE A 300 11.17 -11.02 16.64
CA ILE A 300 10.88 -10.52 15.29
C ILE A 300 11.39 -11.54 14.28
N VAL A 301 10.62 -11.74 13.22
CA VAL A 301 10.99 -12.54 12.05
C VAL A 301 11.06 -11.62 10.83
N MET A 302 11.74 -12.04 9.77
CA MET A 302 12.18 -11.15 8.67
C MET A 302 11.55 -11.49 7.31
N GLY A 303 10.89 -12.64 7.19
CA GLY A 303 10.29 -13.16 5.95
C GLY A 303 10.96 -14.45 5.47
N LYS A 304 10.17 -15.31 4.83
CA LYS A 304 10.49 -16.66 4.33
C LYS A 304 10.60 -17.76 5.38
N GLU A 305 10.47 -17.44 6.66
CA GLU A 305 10.49 -18.44 7.73
C GLU A 305 9.35 -19.47 7.55
N PRO A 306 9.59 -20.77 7.79
CA PRO A 306 8.54 -21.78 7.78
C PRO A 306 7.48 -21.51 8.87
N ILE A 307 6.21 -21.69 8.51
CA ILE A 307 5.10 -21.65 9.46
C ILE A 307 4.63 -23.08 9.72
N TRP A 308 4.66 -23.48 10.98
CA TRP A 308 4.19 -24.76 11.48
C TRP A 308 2.75 -24.66 11.99
N LEU A 309 1.91 -25.60 11.54
CA LEU A 309 0.53 -25.79 11.99
C LEU A 309 0.36 -27.27 12.32
N ASP A 310 -0.07 -27.57 13.56
CA ASP A 310 -0.26 -28.94 14.05
C ASP A 310 0.97 -29.85 13.83
N GLY A 311 2.16 -29.30 14.10
CA GLY A 311 3.44 -30.03 14.01
C GLY A 311 3.95 -30.28 12.59
N LYS A 312 3.32 -29.69 11.55
CA LYS A 312 3.77 -29.78 10.15
C LYS A 312 3.97 -28.39 9.54
N ILE A 313 4.92 -28.28 8.62
CA ILE A 313 5.07 -27.05 7.82
C ILE A 313 3.84 -26.91 6.92
N ALA A 314 3.15 -25.78 7.06
CA ALA A 314 1.90 -25.48 6.35
C ALA A 314 2.00 -24.26 5.44
N GLY A 315 3.08 -23.49 5.54
CA GLY A 315 3.34 -22.31 4.73
C GLY A 315 4.66 -21.64 5.10
N TYR A 316 4.83 -20.39 4.68
CA TYR A 316 5.97 -19.56 5.04
C TYR A 316 5.52 -18.10 5.25
N VAL A 317 6.35 -17.34 5.98
CA VAL A 317 6.12 -15.92 6.24
C VAL A 317 6.36 -15.11 4.96
N THR A 318 5.38 -14.34 4.51
CA THR A 318 5.51 -13.48 3.33
C THR A 318 6.06 -12.10 3.69
N SER A 319 5.52 -11.49 4.75
CA SER A 319 5.96 -10.22 5.31
C SER A 319 5.97 -10.29 6.83
N ALA A 320 6.88 -9.56 7.45
CA ALA A 320 6.94 -9.45 8.90
C ALA A 320 7.54 -8.12 9.36
N GLY A 321 7.27 -7.78 10.61
CA GLY A 321 7.78 -6.57 11.26
C GLY A 321 7.07 -6.30 12.57
N ILE A 322 7.45 -5.21 13.25
CA ILE A 322 6.77 -4.76 14.46
C ILE A 322 5.62 -3.84 14.04
N GLY A 323 4.44 -3.97 14.64
CA GLY A 323 3.41 -2.94 14.65
C GLY A 323 3.57 -2.06 15.89
N TYR A 324 4.21 -0.90 15.76
CA TYR A 324 4.60 -0.08 16.90
C TYR A 324 3.41 0.52 17.66
N SER A 325 2.26 0.75 17.00
CA SER A 325 1.05 1.27 17.68
C SER A 325 0.37 0.22 18.55
N ILE A 326 0.52 -1.05 18.19
CA ILE A 326 -0.08 -2.17 18.94
C ILE A 326 0.92 -2.89 19.84
N GLY A 327 2.22 -2.59 19.73
CA GLY A 327 3.27 -3.23 20.52
C GLY A 327 3.36 -4.74 20.28
N GLN A 328 3.18 -5.18 19.03
CA GLN A 328 3.19 -6.60 18.66
C GLN A 328 4.10 -6.84 17.46
N SER A 329 4.75 -8.00 17.44
CA SER A 329 5.44 -8.50 16.26
C SER A 329 4.44 -9.22 15.36
N ILE A 330 4.38 -8.81 14.10
CA ILE A 330 3.39 -9.19 13.09
C ILE A 330 4.09 -10.03 12.02
N ALA A 331 3.44 -11.11 11.61
CA ALA A 331 3.80 -11.88 10.43
C ALA A 331 2.56 -12.14 9.56
N LEU A 332 2.75 -12.15 8.25
CA LEU A 332 1.77 -12.57 7.26
C LEU A 332 2.24 -13.87 6.61
N GLY A 333 1.31 -14.72 6.19
CA GLY A 333 1.66 -15.94 5.45
C GLY A 333 0.43 -16.72 4.98
N TYR A 334 0.57 -17.45 3.88
CA TYR A 334 -0.52 -18.30 3.38
C TYR A 334 -0.58 -19.60 4.17
N LEU A 335 -1.76 -19.92 4.68
CA LEU A 335 -2.02 -21.16 5.39
C LEU A 335 -3.27 -21.85 4.83
N PRO A 336 -3.34 -23.19 4.95
CA PRO A 336 -4.57 -23.94 4.67
C PRO A 336 -5.74 -23.37 5.45
N VAL A 337 -6.88 -23.17 4.79
CA VAL A 337 -8.11 -22.68 5.45
C VAL A 337 -8.57 -23.67 6.52
N ALA A 338 -8.42 -24.97 6.23
CA ALA A 338 -8.55 -26.02 7.22
C ALA A 338 -7.42 -25.91 8.26
N GLY A 339 -7.78 -25.79 9.55
CA GLY A 339 -6.81 -25.67 10.64
C GLY A 339 -6.42 -24.22 10.99
N SER A 340 -6.42 -23.27 10.03
CA SER A 340 -6.06 -21.85 10.32
C SER A 340 -7.21 -20.97 10.81
N LYS A 341 -7.95 -21.40 11.83
CA LYS A 341 -9.02 -20.57 12.41
C LYS A 341 -8.45 -19.37 13.17
N LEU A 342 -9.16 -18.24 13.15
CA LEU A 342 -8.77 -17.06 13.94
C LEU A 342 -8.73 -17.42 15.43
N GLY A 343 -7.71 -16.91 16.14
CA GLY A 343 -7.40 -17.30 17.52
C GLY A 343 -6.64 -18.63 17.64
N GLY A 344 -6.48 -19.40 16.55
CA GLY A 344 -5.67 -20.61 16.52
C GLY A 344 -4.18 -20.32 16.68
N ARG A 345 -3.44 -21.33 17.16
CA ARG A 345 -1.99 -21.27 17.39
C ARG A 345 -1.22 -21.81 16.19
N VAL A 346 -0.09 -21.20 15.92
CA VAL A 346 0.92 -21.65 14.95
C VAL A 346 2.31 -21.41 15.55
N GLU A 347 3.34 -21.97 14.95
CA GLU A 347 4.73 -21.66 15.30
C GLU A 347 5.46 -21.15 14.06
N ILE A 348 6.36 -20.18 14.22
CA ILE A 348 7.21 -19.67 13.15
C ILE A 348 8.65 -20.08 13.46
N GLU A 349 9.31 -20.78 12.55
CA GLU A 349 10.68 -21.23 12.76
C GLU A 349 11.70 -20.17 12.34
N TYR A 350 12.44 -19.63 13.29
CA TYR A 350 13.47 -18.60 13.08
C TYR A 350 14.80 -19.08 13.65
N PHE A 351 15.82 -19.23 12.80
CA PHE A 351 17.13 -19.80 13.16
C PHE A 351 17.05 -21.14 13.93
N GLY A 352 16.09 -22.00 13.55
CA GLY A 352 15.88 -23.32 14.16
C GLY A 352 15.05 -23.33 15.44
N GLU A 353 14.67 -22.17 15.97
CA GLU A 353 13.77 -22.04 17.11
C GLU A 353 12.32 -21.86 16.64
N ARG A 354 11.37 -22.58 17.25
CA ARG A 354 9.94 -22.43 16.97
C ARG A 354 9.32 -21.39 17.90
N LEU A 355 8.95 -20.25 17.31
CA LEU A 355 8.35 -19.13 18.02
C LEU A 355 6.82 -19.26 18.00
N PRO A 356 6.15 -19.34 19.16
CA PRO A 356 4.69 -19.43 19.21
C PRO A 356 4.05 -18.12 18.72
N ALA A 357 3.00 -18.26 17.91
CA ALA A 357 2.24 -17.15 17.39
C ALA A 357 0.74 -17.47 17.31
N THR A 358 -0.08 -16.43 17.27
CA THR A 358 -1.54 -16.56 17.23
C THR A 358 -2.12 -15.92 15.98
N LEU A 359 -3.04 -16.63 15.31
CA LEU A 359 -3.77 -16.13 14.15
C LEU A 359 -4.74 -14.99 14.53
N ARG A 360 -4.64 -13.86 13.83
CA ARG A 360 -5.44 -12.65 14.09
C ARG A 360 -6.32 -12.26 12.90
N SER A 361 -7.43 -11.59 13.20
CA SER A 361 -8.22 -10.87 12.21
C SER A 361 -7.47 -9.61 11.77
N MET A 362 -7.45 -9.33 10.47
CA MET A 362 -6.97 -8.05 9.95
C MET A 362 -8.11 -7.06 9.69
N PRO A 363 -7.83 -5.75 9.74
CA PRO A 363 -6.55 -5.17 10.16
C PRO A 363 -6.39 -5.20 11.69
N LEU A 364 -5.16 -5.10 12.19
CA LEU A 364 -4.86 -5.05 13.62
C LEU A 364 -5.08 -3.64 14.20
N PHE A 365 -4.97 -2.62 13.37
CA PHE A 365 -5.17 -1.22 13.74
C PHE A 365 -6.33 -0.58 12.97
N ASP A 366 -7.19 0.16 13.69
CA ASP A 366 -8.38 0.84 13.19
C ASP A 366 -9.22 -0.03 12.20
N PRO A 367 -9.83 -1.14 12.66
CA PRO A 367 -10.54 -2.09 11.80
C PRO A 367 -11.75 -1.55 11.07
N ASN A 368 -12.28 -0.42 11.55
CA ASN A 368 -13.43 0.24 10.93
C ASN A 368 -13.00 1.37 9.98
N ASN A 369 -11.69 1.58 9.78
CA ASN A 369 -11.13 2.65 8.95
C ASN A 369 -11.68 4.04 9.32
N LYS A 370 -11.88 4.30 10.62
CA LYS A 370 -12.40 5.58 11.11
C LYS A 370 -11.42 6.72 10.81
N ARG A 371 -10.11 6.48 10.95
CA ARG A 371 -9.06 7.49 10.70
C ARG A 371 -8.92 7.83 9.23
N LEU A 372 -9.08 6.86 8.33
CA LEU A 372 -9.06 7.11 6.88
C LEU A 372 -10.24 7.97 6.42
N ARG A 373 -11.39 7.77 7.06
CA ARG A 373 -12.69 8.37 6.67
C ARG A 373 -13.05 9.64 7.45
N SER A 374 -12.23 10.08 8.41
CA SER A 374 -12.45 11.29 9.22
C SER A 374 -12.15 12.59 8.51
#